data_AF-A0A4Q4M888-F1
#
_entry.id   AF-A0A4Q4M888-F1
#
_cell.length_a   1.000
_cell.length_b   1.000
_cell.length_c   1.000
_cell.angle_alpha   90.00
_cell.angle_beta   90.00
_cell.angle_gamma   90.00
#
_symmetry.space_group_name_H-M   'P 1'
#
loop_
_entity.id
_entity.type
_entity.pdbx_description
1 polymer ?
#
loop_
_entity_poly.entity_id
_entity_poly.type
_entity_poly.pdbx_seq_one_letter_code
_entity_poly.pdbx_strand_id
1 'polypeptide(L)'
;MTDSPLPRIPLDPKEQPILDKLQSIRTELELLKRDRSTYVKSQDVLKLYDQVIEQVMILNEIRETKRLEQNKVDYMLDDCFQLISLAYLTVGKNHEPPAVYSYISTIKRLLDHLKEATFYSQKDLEALDKNLQDCRRYVERGREEYSPHLLTLLDARIKVCEETLAELKLNLSELTPELTPKWEKLVSILRSLCGCNARSKFPHDEVEEYSEELNKLDEELKEYGIRAYETEGTTEEKLAEMVDKMQLATEHPEPAPDAKTLIGTLLRRNLLWVTLIKQKQGRIAPAFKDTYDKLLSIRNKLEKLTLTQAWSLRETDLWDFQRQLDRIDEARVDGNFVDALGRPSEIYEQRTLLYLLRKSYALIYQLLLTSEPVSEALLPIYNQLTTLRKCLLEVKKLGGVSSPRELYPYSMKLNSIDNMRVDGKFMVGDEIPDGQGRVTQLLEECFELAYDLRNDAEDNNSSAEVTPSTEKPEPLST
;
A
#
# COMPACT_ATOMS: atom_id res chain seq x y z
N MET A 1 6.84 10.65 22.29
CA MET A 1 6.54 12.06 21.98
C MET A 1 5.98 12.13 20.56
N THR A 2 4.70 12.42 20.46
CA THR A 2 3.80 12.17 19.31
C THR A 2 3.43 13.42 18.52
N ASP A 3 3.84 14.61 18.95
CA ASP A 3 3.30 15.85 18.36
C ASP A 3 3.85 16.10 16.94
N SER A 4 2.94 16.53 16.05
CA SER A 4 3.25 17.10 14.73
C SER A 4 4.10 18.37 14.90
N PRO A 5 5.01 18.68 13.96
CA PRO A 5 5.83 19.89 14.01
C PRO A 5 5.04 21.21 13.98
N LEU A 6 3.73 21.18 13.71
CA LEU A 6 2.85 22.36 13.79
C LEU A 6 2.01 22.33 15.09
N PRO A 7 2.47 22.93 16.20
CA PRO A 7 1.64 23.07 17.39
C PRO A 7 0.51 24.08 17.13
N ARG A 8 -0.71 23.58 16.90
CA ARG A 8 -1.93 24.39 16.87
C ARG A 8 -2.66 24.24 18.20
N ILE A 9 -2.53 25.20 19.12
CA ILE A 9 -3.29 25.19 20.39
C ILE A 9 -4.79 25.05 20.07
N PRO A 10 -5.61 24.28 20.83
CA PRO A 10 -7.05 24.31 20.67
C PRO A 10 -7.54 25.75 20.72
N LEU A 11 -8.21 26.19 19.66
CA LEU A 11 -8.61 27.59 19.50
C LEU A 11 -9.74 27.97 20.47
N ASP A 12 -10.47 26.98 20.98
CA ASP A 12 -11.61 27.15 21.89
C ASP A 12 -11.39 26.40 23.21
N PRO A 13 -11.44 27.09 24.36
CA PRO A 13 -11.36 26.46 25.68
C PRO A 13 -12.37 25.33 25.92
N LYS A 14 -13.54 25.35 25.24
CA LYS A 14 -14.54 24.29 25.33
C LYS A 14 -14.10 22.97 24.70
N GLU A 15 -13.12 23.01 23.79
CA GLU A 15 -12.58 21.81 23.13
C GLU A 15 -11.43 21.17 23.94
N GLN A 16 -10.90 21.85 24.97
CA GLN A 16 -9.82 21.33 25.80
C GLN A 16 -10.19 20.02 26.53
N PRO A 17 -11.38 19.88 27.16
CA PRO A 17 -11.78 18.61 27.78
C PRO A 17 -11.89 17.45 26.79
N ILE A 18 -12.27 17.76 25.54
CA ILE A 18 -12.33 16.77 24.45
C ILE A 18 -10.91 16.32 24.10
N LEU A 19 -9.99 17.27 23.93
CA LEU A 19 -8.59 16.96 23.65
C LEU A 19 -7.98 16.07 24.74
N ASP A 20 -8.22 16.38 26.02
CA ASP A 20 -7.69 15.63 27.15
C ASP A 20 -8.22 14.19 27.17
N LYS A 21 -9.53 14.00 26.91
CA LYS A 21 -10.15 12.68 26.78
C LYS A 21 -9.60 11.90 25.58
N LEU A 22 -9.51 12.53 24.40
CA LEU A 22 -8.94 11.89 23.21
C LEU A 22 -7.48 11.48 23.43
N GLN A 23 -6.69 12.28 24.17
CA GLN A 23 -5.32 11.93 24.51
C GLN A 23 -5.24 10.72 25.46
N SER A 24 -6.18 10.58 26.41
CA SER A 24 -6.31 9.38 27.23
C SER A 24 -6.64 8.15 26.37
N ILE A 25 -7.65 8.27 25.50
CA ILE A 25 -8.07 7.18 24.61
C ILE A 25 -6.92 6.76 23.69
N ARG A 26 -6.18 7.71 23.11
CA ARG A 26 -5.00 7.41 22.28
C ARG A 26 -3.95 6.64 23.08
N THR A 27 -3.72 7.01 24.33
CA THR A 27 -2.77 6.31 25.21
C THR A 27 -3.23 4.88 25.49
N GLU A 28 -4.53 4.65 25.72
CA GLU A 28 -5.11 3.31 25.89
C GLU A 28 -4.98 2.47 24.60
N LEU A 29 -5.23 3.04 23.43
CA LEU A 29 -5.03 2.39 22.13
C LEU A 29 -3.55 2.03 21.90
N GLU A 30 -2.62 2.93 22.24
CA GLU A 30 -1.18 2.64 22.17
C GLU A 30 -0.76 1.54 23.16
N LEU A 31 -1.36 1.47 24.35
CA LEU A 31 -1.10 0.42 25.32
C LEU A 31 -1.63 -0.93 24.82
N LEU A 32 -2.85 -0.97 24.28
CA LEU A 32 -3.43 -2.17 23.66
C LEU A 32 -2.55 -2.69 22.51
N LYS A 33 -1.95 -1.78 21.75
CA LYS A 33 -0.97 -2.10 20.71
C LYS A 33 0.32 -2.71 21.28
N ARG A 34 0.84 -2.16 22.39
CA ARG A 34 2.13 -2.57 22.98
C ARG A 34 2.03 -3.83 23.84
N ASP A 35 0.86 -4.13 24.39
CA ASP A 35 0.66 -5.34 25.18
C ASP A 35 0.71 -6.58 24.27
N ARG A 36 1.67 -7.47 24.56
CA ARG A 36 1.92 -8.72 23.84
C ARG A 36 1.63 -9.95 24.69
N SER A 37 1.07 -9.77 25.90
CA SER A 37 0.82 -10.87 26.83
C SER A 37 -0.40 -11.71 26.43
N THR A 38 -1.40 -11.11 25.80
CA THR A 38 -2.65 -11.76 25.37
C THR A 38 -3.14 -11.18 24.05
N TYR A 39 -3.92 -11.92 23.25
CA TYR A 39 -4.51 -11.39 22.01
C TYR A 39 -5.42 -10.18 22.23
N VAL A 40 -5.46 -9.27 21.24
CA VAL A 40 -6.40 -8.13 21.27
C VAL A 40 -7.82 -8.65 21.12
N LYS A 41 -8.69 -8.30 22.07
CA LYS A 41 -10.10 -8.68 22.03
C LYS A 41 -10.93 -7.63 21.32
N SER A 42 -11.92 -8.09 20.55
CA SER A 42 -12.84 -7.20 19.83
C SER A 42 -13.62 -6.27 20.77
N GLN A 43 -13.98 -6.74 21.97
CA GLN A 43 -14.69 -5.94 22.97
C GLN A 43 -13.88 -4.72 23.47
N ASP A 44 -12.57 -4.89 23.68
CA ASP A 44 -11.70 -3.81 24.14
C ASP A 44 -11.58 -2.72 23.07
N VAL A 45 -11.49 -3.12 21.80
CA VAL A 45 -11.46 -2.19 20.66
C VAL A 45 -12.79 -1.45 20.51
N LEU A 46 -13.92 -2.15 20.61
CA LEU A 46 -15.26 -1.55 20.54
C LEU A 46 -15.47 -0.51 21.64
N LYS A 47 -15.05 -0.83 22.87
CA LYS A 47 -15.15 0.12 24.00
C LYS A 47 -14.37 1.41 23.75
N LEU A 48 -13.18 1.33 23.17
CA LEU A 48 -12.38 2.52 22.83
C LEU A 48 -12.99 3.28 21.65
N TYR A 49 -13.54 2.56 20.66
CA TYR A 49 -14.30 3.15 19.56
C TYR A 49 -15.49 3.99 20.08
N ASP A 50 -16.33 3.42 20.94
CA ASP A 50 -17.50 4.10 21.48
C ASP A 50 -17.13 5.38 22.24
N GLN A 51 -16.04 5.35 23.01
CA GLN A 51 -15.52 6.53 23.69
C GLN A 51 -15.08 7.64 22.73
N VAL A 52 -14.44 7.29 21.60
CA VAL A 52 -14.10 8.27 20.56
C VAL A 52 -15.36 8.85 19.93
N ILE A 53 -16.36 8.02 19.63
CA ILE A 53 -17.62 8.49 19.07
C ILE A 53 -18.34 9.47 20.00
N GLU A 54 -18.37 9.19 21.30
CA GLU A 54 -18.91 10.14 22.29
C GLU A 54 -18.22 11.51 22.18
N GLN A 55 -16.88 11.52 22.04
CA GLN A 55 -16.14 12.77 21.89
C GLN A 55 -16.45 13.48 20.57
N VAL A 56 -16.66 12.74 19.49
CA VAL A 56 -17.08 13.31 18.19
C VAL A 56 -18.47 13.95 18.28
N MET A 57 -19.40 13.33 19.01
CA MET A 57 -20.73 13.90 19.22
C MET A 57 -20.65 15.26 19.93
N ILE A 58 -19.92 15.31 21.04
CA ILE A 58 -19.71 16.56 21.81
C ILE A 58 -19.00 17.61 20.95
N LEU A 59 -17.98 17.20 20.16
CA LEU A 59 -17.25 18.12 19.29
C LEU A 59 -18.15 18.73 18.21
N ASN A 60 -19.05 17.93 17.62
CA ASN A 60 -19.98 18.39 16.60
C ASN A 60 -20.98 19.42 17.14
N GLU A 61 -21.45 19.23 18.39
CA GLU A 61 -22.32 20.20 19.08
C GLU A 61 -21.58 21.54 19.33
N ILE A 62 -20.31 21.48 19.74
CA ILE A 62 -19.51 22.69 19.97
C ILE A 62 -19.20 23.43 18.66
N ARG A 63 -19.01 22.68 17.56
CA ARG A 63 -18.56 23.22 16.28
C ARG A 63 -19.68 23.50 15.27
N GLU A 64 -20.94 23.59 15.70
CA GLU A 64 -22.08 23.85 14.80
C GLU A 64 -21.83 25.01 13.81
N THR A 65 -21.20 26.10 14.28
CA THR A 65 -20.92 27.31 13.49
C THR A 65 -19.50 27.38 12.91
N LYS A 66 -18.63 26.41 13.22
CA LYS A 66 -17.19 26.45 12.88
C LYS A 66 -16.64 25.08 12.44
N ARG A 67 -17.43 24.34 11.67
CA ARG A 67 -17.14 22.96 11.24
C ARG A 67 -15.85 22.78 10.42
N LEU A 68 -15.31 23.86 9.84
CA LEU A 68 -14.12 23.83 8.99
C LEU A 68 -12.82 24.19 9.72
N GLU A 69 -12.88 24.59 10.99
CA GLU A 69 -11.68 24.90 11.76
C GLU A 69 -10.84 23.63 12.01
N GLN A 70 -9.54 23.71 11.75
CA GLN A 70 -8.57 22.65 12.04
C GLN A 70 -7.60 23.08 13.13
N ASN A 71 -7.62 22.36 14.25
CA ASN A 71 -6.73 22.57 15.39
C ASN A 71 -6.20 21.23 15.96
N LYS A 72 -5.50 21.25 17.10
CA LYS A 72 -4.91 20.04 17.71
C LYS A 72 -5.92 18.94 18.06
N VAL A 73 -7.19 19.28 18.29
CA VAL A 73 -8.26 18.28 18.53
C VAL A 73 -8.44 17.43 17.28
N ASP A 74 -8.44 18.03 16.09
CA ASP A 74 -8.59 17.31 14.82
C ASP A 74 -7.45 16.33 14.56
N TYR A 75 -6.21 16.74 14.83
CA TYR A 75 -5.05 15.86 14.74
C TYR A 75 -5.11 14.71 15.74
N MET A 76 -5.51 14.98 16.98
CA MET A 76 -5.67 13.93 18.00
C MET A 76 -6.80 12.97 17.64
N LEU A 77 -7.88 13.49 17.07
CA LEU A 77 -9.01 12.68 16.61
C LEU A 77 -8.61 11.80 15.42
N ASP A 78 -7.83 12.34 14.48
CA ASP A 78 -7.26 11.58 13.37
C ASP A 78 -6.36 10.44 13.86
N ASP A 79 -5.48 10.71 14.84
CA ASP A 79 -4.66 9.67 15.48
C ASP A 79 -5.50 8.55 16.10
N CYS A 80 -6.55 8.91 16.84
CA CYS A 80 -7.42 7.94 17.47
C CYS A 80 -8.13 7.06 16.42
N PHE A 81 -8.65 7.66 15.35
CA PHE A 81 -9.31 6.90 14.30
C PHE A 81 -8.36 6.04 13.47
N GLN A 82 -7.14 6.50 13.20
CA GLN A 82 -6.11 5.64 12.58
C GLN A 82 -5.80 4.43 13.46
N LEU A 83 -5.57 4.63 14.76
CA LEU A 83 -5.31 3.53 15.70
C LEU A 83 -6.50 2.57 15.82
N ILE A 84 -7.73 3.10 15.91
CA ILE A 84 -8.95 2.28 15.91
C ILE A 84 -9.04 1.48 14.62
N SER A 85 -8.83 2.11 13.47
CA SER A 85 -8.91 1.44 12.18
C SER A 85 -7.93 0.27 12.10
N LEU A 86 -6.67 0.46 12.51
CA LEU A 86 -5.70 -0.62 12.57
C LEU A 86 -6.08 -1.69 13.60
N ALA A 87 -6.70 -1.31 14.73
CA ALA A 87 -7.16 -2.26 15.73
C ALA A 87 -8.29 -3.14 15.18
N TYR A 88 -9.21 -2.56 14.40
CA TYR A 88 -10.22 -3.31 13.66
C TYR A 88 -9.61 -4.32 12.68
N LEU A 89 -8.54 -3.94 11.97
CA LEU A 89 -7.80 -4.88 11.12
C LEU A 89 -7.18 -6.04 11.91
N THR A 90 -6.68 -5.75 13.12
CA THR A 90 -6.02 -6.74 13.99
C THR A 90 -7.00 -7.77 14.54
N VAL A 91 -8.22 -7.33 14.84
CA VAL A 91 -9.29 -8.23 15.26
C VAL A 91 -10.01 -8.85 14.05
N GLY A 92 -9.56 -8.64 12.81
CA GLY A 92 -10.14 -9.29 11.63
C GLY A 92 -11.46 -8.68 11.13
N LYS A 93 -11.81 -7.48 11.57
CA LYS A 93 -13.01 -6.73 11.17
C LYS A 93 -12.75 -5.78 10.01
N ASN A 94 -12.05 -6.26 8.97
CA ASN A 94 -11.48 -5.40 7.93
C ASN A 94 -12.50 -4.75 7.00
N HIS A 95 -13.72 -5.28 6.94
CA HIS A 95 -14.79 -4.81 6.05
C HIS A 95 -15.82 -3.92 6.75
N GLU A 96 -15.48 -3.41 7.93
CA GLU A 96 -16.31 -2.52 8.73
C GLU A 96 -15.95 -1.04 8.49
N PRO A 97 -16.89 -0.09 8.65
CA PRO A 97 -16.61 1.34 8.46
C PRO A 97 -15.43 1.88 9.28
N PRO A 98 -15.22 1.54 10.57
CA PRO A 98 -14.03 2.00 11.29
C PRO A 98 -12.72 1.50 10.68
N ALA A 99 -12.71 0.29 10.10
CA ALA A 99 -11.52 -0.31 9.53
C ALA A 99 -11.01 0.44 8.29
N VAL A 100 -11.88 1.09 7.52
CA VAL A 100 -11.50 1.75 6.27
C VAL A 100 -10.76 3.08 6.47
N TYR A 101 -10.74 3.64 7.68
CA TYR A 101 -10.20 4.98 7.92
C TYR A 101 -8.70 5.11 7.56
N SER A 102 -7.87 4.14 7.95
CA SER A 102 -6.43 4.15 7.63
C SER A 102 -6.20 3.98 6.13
N TYR A 103 -7.05 3.20 5.43
CA TYR A 103 -6.99 3.10 3.98
C TYR A 103 -7.29 4.43 3.32
N ILE A 104 -8.39 5.09 3.67
CA ILE A 104 -8.80 6.37 3.08
C ILE A 104 -7.75 7.45 3.34
N SER A 105 -7.22 7.51 4.56
CA SER A 105 -6.16 8.47 4.92
C SER A 105 -4.88 8.23 4.12
N THR A 106 -4.50 6.96 3.95
CA THR A 106 -3.34 6.58 3.11
C THR A 106 -3.58 6.89 1.64
N ILE A 107 -4.77 6.59 1.10
CA ILE A 107 -5.16 6.91 -0.29
C ILE A 107 -5.09 8.42 -0.52
N LYS A 108 -5.59 9.22 0.42
CA LYS A 108 -5.53 10.68 0.37
C LYS A 108 -4.08 11.17 0.23
N ARG A 109 -3.17 10.65 1.07
CA ARG A 109 -1.72 10.95 0.96
C ARG A 109 -1.12 10.52 -0.38
N LEU A 110 -1.47 9.34 -0.88
CA LEU A 110 -1.01 8.87 -2.18
C LEU A 110 -1.50 9.80 -3.31
N LEU A 111 -2.77 10.18 -3.30
CA LEU A 111 -3.34 11.10 -4.29
C LEU A 111 -2.67 12.49 -4.26
N ASP A 112 -2.45 13.05 -3.06
CA ASP A 112 -1.69 14.30 -2.89
C ASP A 112 -0.29 14.17 -3.53
N HIS A 113 0.40 13.06 -3.29
CA HIS A 113 1.71 12.82 -3.87
C HIS A 113 1.69 12.54 -5.38
N LEU A 114 0.63 11.92 -5.91
CA LEU A 114 0.47 11.73 -7.35
C LEU A 114 0.23 13.09 -8.04
N LYS A 115 -0.60 13.93 -7.43
CA LYS A 115 -0.83 15.31 -7.87
C LYS A 115 0.46 16.12 -7.88
N GLU A 116 1.23 16.06 -6.80
CA GLU A 116 2.54 16.71 -6.70
C GLU A 116 3.56 16.11 -7.69
N ALA A 117 3.53 14.79 -7.90
CA ALA A 117 4.47 14.11 -8.78
C ALA A 117 4.26 14.49 -10.24
N THR A 118 3.01 14.65 -10.68
CA THR A 118 2.60 14.84 -12.09
C THR A 118 3.12 13.75 -13.04
N PHE A 119 3.46 12.56 -12.51
CA PHE A 119 3.76 11.36 -13.31
C PHE A 119 3.15 10.11 -12.67
N TYR A 120 2.20 9.51 -13.36
CA TYR A 120 1.45 8.34 -12.90
C TYR A 120 0.77 7.64 -14.07
N SER A 121 0.52 6.34 -13.94
CA SER A 121 -0.16 5.54 -14.96
C SER A 121 -1.67 5.51 -14.72
N GLN A 122 -2.44 5.19 -15.75
CA GLN A 122 -3.88 5.00 -15.62
C GLN A 122 -4.21 3.85 -14.65
N LYS A 123 -3.40 2.78 -14.68
CA LYS A 123 -3.53 1.63 -13.77
C LYS A 123 -3.38 2.00 -12.30
N ASP A 124 -2.52 2.97 -11.98
CA ASP A 124 -2.38 3.46 -10.60
C ASP A 124 -3.70 4.08 -10.12
N LEU A 125 -4.36 4.87 -10.98
CA LEU A 125 -5.64 5.53 -10.67
C LEU A 125 -6.79 4.54 -10.60
N GLU A 126 -6.85 3.56 -11.50
CA GLU A 126 -7.87 2.50 -11.50
C GLU A 126 -7.81 1.65 -10.23
N ALA A 127 -6.61 1.33 -9.75
CA ALA A 127 -6.45 0.58 -8.50
C ALA A 127 -6.93 1.39 -7.28
N LEU A 128 -6.63 2.69 -7.21
CA LEU A 128 -7.12 3.56 -6.15
C LEU A 128 -8.64 3.74 -6.19
N ASP A 129 -9.20 3.92 -7.40
CA ASP A 129 -10.65 4.08 -7.63
C ASP A 129 -11.43 2.85 -7.17
N LYS A 130 -11.00 1.65 -7.58
CA LYS A 130 -11.61 0.39 -7.14
C LYS A 130 -11.65 0.27 -5.61
N ASN A 131 -10.55 0.59 -4.95
CA ASN A 131 -10.46 0.45 -3.50
C ASN A 131 -11.26 1.53 -2.75
N LEU A 132 -11.40 2.73 -3.31
CA LEU A 132 -12.33 3.74 -2.79
C LEU A 132 -13.79 3.29 -2.94
N GLN A 133 -14.15 2.65 -4.05
CA GLN A 133 -15.48 2.07 -4.26
C GLN A 133 -15.77 0.95 -3.26
N ASP A 134 -14.79 0.11 -2.93
CA ASP A 134 -14.94 -0.90 -1.89
C ASP A 134 -15.11 -0.25 -0.51
N CYS A 135 -14.36 0.82 -0.20
CA CYS A 135 -14.57 1.61 1.02
C CYS A 135 -16.00 2.18 1.11
N ARG A 136 -16.54 2.75 0.01
CA ARG A 136 -17.93 3.20 -0.08
C ARG A 136 -18.92 2.08 0.24
N ARG A 137 -18.71 0.88 -0.31
CA ARG A 137 -19.58 -0.27 -0.07
C ARG A 137 -19.57 -0.69 1.40
N TYR A 138 -18.41 -0.69 2.06
CA TYR A 138 -18.32 -1.01 3.49
C TYR A 138 -19.01 0.05 4.36
N VAL A 139 -18.83 1.34 4.05
CA VAL A 139 -19.53 2.44 4.74
C VAL A 139 -21.05 2.34 4.56
N GLU A 140 -21.52 2.02 3.34
CA GLU A 140 -22.95 1.87 3.05
C GLU A 140 -23.57 0.69 3.82
N ARG A 141 -22.88 -0.46 3.86
CA ARG A 141 -23.34 -1.64 4.59
C ARG A 141 -23.43 -1.40 6.10
N GLY A 142 -22.53 -0.58 6.65
CA GLY A 142 -22.51 -0.26 8.09
C GLY A 142 -23.44 0.87 8.51
N ARG A 143 -24.35 1.36 7.65
CA ARG A 143 -25.22 2.51 7.97
C ARG A 143 -26.14 2.30 9.17
N GLU A 144 -26.60 1.07 9.39
CA GLU A 144 -27.52 0.75 10.47
C GLU A 144 -26.79 0.43 11.79
N GLU A 145 -25.54 -0.03 11.70
CA GLU A 145 -24.78 -0.54 12.86
C GLU A 145 -23.84 0.49 13.49
N TYR A 146 -23.40 1.50 12.73
CA TYR A 146 -22.39 2.46 13.18
C TYR A 146 -22.95 3.89 13.31
N SER A 147 -22.27 4.68 14.14
CA SER A 147 -22.67 6.07 14.40
C SER A 147 -22.73 6.92 13.12
N PRO A 148 -23.82 7.67 12.87
CA PRO A 148 -23.94 8.58 11.73
C PRO A 148 -22.81 9.62 11.65
N HIS A 149 -22.22 9.99 12.79
CA HIS A 149 -21.11 10.93 12.84
C HIS A 149 -19.82 10.37 12.24
N LEU A 150 -19.52 9.08 12.46
CA LEU A 150 -18.41 8.40 11.80
C LEU A 150 -18.66 8.33 10.28
N LEU A 151 -19.85 7.90 9.89
CA LEU A 151 -20.19 7.68 8.48
C LEU A 151 -20.10 8.99 7.69
N THR A 152 -20.60 10.09 8.26
CA THR A 152 -20.46 11.44 7.68
C THR A 152 -18.98 11.82 7.50
N LEU A 153 -18.13 11.52 8.48
CA LEU A 153 -16.70 11.79 8.42
C LEU A 153 -16.00 10.98 7.32
N LEU A 154 -16.33 9.70 7.20
CA LEU A 154 -15.80 8.81 6.16
C LEU A 154 -16.27 9.24 4.77
N ASP A 155 -17.57 9.55 4.61
CA ASP A 155 -18.14 10.03 3.35
C ASP A 155 -17.45 11.33 2.88
N ALA A 156 -17.22 12.28 3.80
CA ALA A 156 -16.50 13.52 3.48
C ALA A 156 -15.05 13.25 3.04
N ARG A 157 -14.32 12.38 3.74
CA ARG A 157 -12.95 12.00 3.37
C ARG A 157 -12.88 11.27 2.03
N ILE A 158 -13.80 10.33 1.80
CA ILE A 158 -13.88 9.59 0.52
C ILE A 158 -14.14 10.58 -0.62
N LYS A 159 -15.06 11.53 -0.44
CA LYS A 159 -15.38 12.53 -1.45
C LYS A 159 -14.16 13.37 -1.85
N VAL A 160 -13.34 13.80 -0.89
CA VAL A 160 -12.08 14.53 -1.18
C VAL A 160 -11.14 13.68 -2.03
N CYS A 161 -11.02 12.38 -1.73
CA CYS A 161 -10.23 11.46 -2.54
C CYS A 161 -10.81 11.28 -3.95
N GLU A 162 -12.13 11.12 -4.08
CA GLU A 162 -12.84 11.00 -5.37
C GLU A 162 -12.65 12.25 -6.24
N GLU A 163 -12.76 13.45 -5.67
CA GLU A 163 -12.54 14.73 -6.35
C GLU A 163 -11.09 14.86 -6.84
N THR A 164 -10.11 14.54 -5.98
CA THR A 164 -8.69 14.57 -6.36
C THR A 164 -8.39 13.54 -7.45
N LEU A 165 -8.98 12.34 -7.34
CA LEU A 165 -8.81 11.28 -8.33
C LEU A 165 -9.44 11.65 -9.68
N ALA A 166 -10.58 12.36 -9.69
CA ALA A 166 -11.19 12.88 -10.90
C ALA A 166 -10.30 13.93 -11.60
N GLU A 167 -9.68 14.84 -10.84
CA GLU A 167 -8.69 15.78 -11.36
C GLU A 167 -7.48 15.05 -11.99
N LEU A 168 -6.94 14.04 -11.32
CA LEU A 168 -5.82 13.26 -11.86
C LEU A 168 -6.19 12.48 -13.12
N LYS A 169 -7.42 11.95 -13.21
CA LYS A 169 -7.96 11.31 -14.42
C LYS A 169 -8.12 12.30 -15.57
N LEU A 170 -8.59 13.51 -15.28
CA LEU A 170 -8.74 14.58 -16.27
C LEU A 170 -7.38 14.98 -16.88
N ASN A 171 -6.32 15.03 -16.07
CA ASN A 171 -4.97 15.31 -16.58
C ASN A 171 -4.46 14.29 -17.61
N LEU A 172 -5.01 13.08 -17.64
CA LEU A 172 -4.65 12.04 -18.61
C LEU A 172 -5.69 11.90 -19.75
N SER A 173 -6.79 12.66 -19.75
CA SER A 173 -7.91 12.42 -20.67
C SER A 173 -7.59 12.71 -22.14
N GLU A 174 -6.63 13.60 -22.39
CA GLU A 174 -6.18 13.96 -23.74
C GLU A 174 -5.17 12.96 -24.34
N LEU A 175 -4.73 11.95 -23.57
CA LEU A 175 -3.81 10.92 -24.07
C LEU A 175 -4.53 9.99 -25.05
N THR A 176 -4.07 9.98 -26.30
CA THR A 176 -4.57 9.06 -27.33
C THR A 176 -4.09 7.62 -27.08
N PRO A 177 -4.78 6.60 -27.61
CA PRO A 177 -4.35 5.19 -27.48
C PRO A 177 -2.92 4.92 -27.97
N GLU A 178 -2.40 5.75 -28.87
CA GLU A 178 -1.02 5.67 -29.38
C GLU A 178 0.01 6.30 -28.43
N LEU A 179 -0.37 7.38 -27.74
CA LEU A 179 0.50 8.12 -26.83
C LEU A 179 0.49 7.56 -25.40
N THR A 180 -0.60 6.90 -24.98
CA THR A 180 -0.72 6.28 -23.65
C THR A 180 0.44 5.30 -23.35
N PRO A 181 0.81 4.37 -24.25
CA PRO A 181 1.96 3.48 -24.01
C PRO A 181 3.29 4.22 -23.86
N LYS A 182 3.48 5.34 -24.58
CA LYS A 182 4.69 6.17 -24.51
C LYS A 182 4.78 6.89 -23.16
N TRP A 183 3.66 7.46 -22.70
CA TRP A 183 3.53 8.03 -21.36
C TRP A 183 3.82 6.99 -20.27
N GLU A 184 3.18 5.82 -20.32
CA GLU A 184 3.39 4.74 -19.34
C GLU A 184 4.86 4.27 -19.31
N LYS A 185 5.51 4.18 -20.47
CA LYS A 185 6.93 3.83 -20.56
C LYS A 185 7.81 4.91 -19.91
N LEU A 186 7.55 6.20 -20.14
CA LEU A 186 8.27 7.29 -19.47
C LEU A 186 8.06 7.29 -17.94
N VAL A 187 6.85 7.00 -17.47
CA VAL A 187 6.55 6.86 -16.03
C VAL A 187 7.34 5.69 -15.45
N SER A 188 7.38 4.55 -16.15
CA SER A 188 8.10 3.35 -15.75
C SER A 188 9.62 3.60 -15.66
N ILE A 189 10.22 4.15 -16.71
CA ILE A 189 11.66 4.49 -16.73
C ILE A 189 12.00 5.42 -15.57
N LEU A 190 11.23 6.49 -15.33
CA LEU A 190 11.50 7.42 -14.25
C LEU A 190 11.46 6.74 -12.88
N ARG A 191 10.46 5.91 -12.62
CA ARG A 191 10.31 5.15 -11.38
C ARG A 191 11.48 4.17 -11.17
N SER A 192 11.87 3.45 -12.22
CA SER A 192 12.99 2.50 -12.17
C SER A 192 14.33 3.18 -11.92
N LEU A 193 14.60 4.31 -12.58
CA LEU A 193 15.79 5.13 -12.36
C LEU A 193 15.85 5.68 -10.93
N CYS A 194 14.73 6.14 -10.37
CA CYS A 194 14.66 6.54 -8.96
C CYS A 194 14.98 5.36 -8.03
N GLY A 195 14.49 4.16 -8.34
CA GLY A 195 14.83 2.94 -7.61
C GLY A 195 16.30 2.58 -7.69
N CYS A 196 16.92 2.67 -8.87
CA CYS A 196 18.36 2.44 -9.07
C CYS A 196 19.21 3.38 -8.19
N ASN A 197 18.85 4.66 -8.14
CA ASN A 197 19.56 5.67 -7.36
C ASN A 197 19.51 5.41 -5.84
N ALA A 198 18.49 4.67 -5.36
CA ALA A 198 18.32 4.34 -3.94
C ALA A 198 18.94 2.98 -3.54
N ARG A 199 19.59 2.26 -4.46
CA ARG A 199 20.25 0.98 -4.15
C ARG A 199 21.56 1.21 -3.39
N SER A 200 21.95 0.21 -2.59
CA SER A 200 23.21 0.23 -1.84
C SER A 200 24.45 0.31 -2.74
N LYS A 201 24.37 -0.30 -3.93
CA LYS A 201 25.36 -0.18 -4.99
C LYS A 201 24.67 0.32 -6.25
N PHE A 202 25.22 1.39 -6.83
CA PHE A 202 24.68 2.00 -8.04
C PHE A 202 24.79 1.02 -9.24
N PRO A 203 23.67 0.64 -9.87
CA PRO A 203 23.67 -0.34 -10.95
C PRO A 203 23.95 0.34 -12.30
N HIS A 204 25.22 0.44 -12.69
CA HIS A 204 25.63 1.14 -13.91
C HIS A 204 24.98 0.56 -15.17
N ASP A 205 25.01 -0.76 -15.34
CA ASP A 205 24.53 -1.43 -16.55
C ASP A 205 23.01 -1.21 -16.75
N GLU A 206 22.20 -1.40 -15.70
CA GLU A 206 20.75 -1.18 -15.75
C GLU A 206 20.38 0.29 -15.98
N VAL A 207 21.16 1.23 -15.42
CA VAL A 207 20.96 2.67 -15.69
C VAL A 207 21.29 3.00 -17.15
N GLU A 208 22.29 2.33 -17.74
CA GLU A 208 22.61 2.49 -19.15
C GLU A 208 21.52 1.91 -20.04
N GLU A 209 21.00 0.73 -19.72
CA GLU A 209 19.85 0.12 -20.43
C GLU A 209 18.64 1.08 -20.44
N TYR A 210 18.28 1.65 -19.28
CA TYR A 210 17.21 2.65 -19.22
C TYR A 210 17.53 3.95 -19.96
N SER A 211 18.80 4.36 -19.99
CA SER A 211 19.25 5.51 -20.77
C SER A 211 19.09 5.28 -22.27
N GLU A 212 19.42 4.09 -22.76
CA GLU A 212 19.24 3.70 -24.16
C GLU A 212 17.76 3.58 -24.53
N GLU A 213 16.94 2.97 -23.67
CA GLU A 213 15.49 2.93 -23.86
C GLU A 213 14.88 4.32 -23.93
N LEU A 214 15.32 5.24 -23.06
CA LEU A 214 14.86 6.62 -23.04
C LEU A 214 15.24 7.37 -24.32
N ASN A 215 16.46 7.16 -24.84
CA ASN A 215 16.90 7.77 -26.10
C ASN A 215 16.09 7.25 -27.29
N LYS A 216 15.80 5.95 -27.35
CA LYS A 216 14.91 5.38 -28.38
C LYS A 216 13.52 6.02 -28.31
N LEU A 217 12.99 6.17 -27.10
CA LEU A 217 11.68 6.78 -26.87
C LEU A 217 11.66 8.27 -27.22
N ASP A 218 12.74 9.01 -26.97
CA ASP A 218 12.91 10.40 -27.42
C ASP A 218 12.84 10.51 -28.95
N GLU A 219 13.52 9.64 -29.69
CA GLU A 219 13.46 9.62 -31.16
C GLU A 219 12.05 9.29 -31.67
N GLU A 220 11.37 8.28 -31.11
CA GLU A 220 9.99 7.92 -31.49
C GLU A 220 9.01 9.08 -31.23
N LEU A 221 9.19 9.84 -30.15
CA LEU A 221 8.32 10.96 -29.80
C LEU A 221 8.45 12.15 -30.77
N LYS A 222 9.58 12.27 -31.49
CA LYS A 222 9.75 13.31 -32.51
C LYS A 222 8.78 13.16 -33.68
N GLU A 223 8.37 11.93 -34.02
CA GLU A 223 7.37 11.67 -35.07
C GLU A 223 6.01 12.30 -34.74
N TYR A 224 5.70 12.43 -33.44
CA TYR A 224 4.49 13.07 -32.92
C TYR A 224 4.66 14.59 -32.72
N GLY A 225 5.82 15.14 -33.08
CA GLY A 225 6.18 16.53 -32.86
C GLY A 225 6.47 16.87 -31.40
N ILE A 226 6.76 15.87 -30.56
CA ILE A 226 7.14 16.05 -29.16
C ILE A 226 8.67 16.06 -29.08
N ARG A 227 9.24 17.13 -28.53
CA ARG A 227 10.70 17.29 -28.38
C ARG A 227 11.04 17.66 -26.94
N ALA A 228 12.11 17.09 -26.41
CA ALA A 228 12.58 17.40 -25.07
C ALA A 228 13.08 18.85 -24.95
N TYR A 229 13.83 19.32 -25.95
CA TYR A 229 14.45 20.65 -25.99
C TYR A 229 14.39 21.21 -27.41
N GLU A 230 14.35 22.54 -27.53
CA GLU A 230 14.39 23.24 -28.82
C GLU A 230 15.82 23.60 -29.22
N THR A 231 16.71 23.77 -28.23
CA THR A 231 18.09 24.21 -28.46
C THR A 231 18.99 23.06 -28.91
N GLU A 232 19.74 23.25 -30.00
CA GLU A 232 20.79 22.32 -30.46
C GLU A 232 22.14 22.52 -29.73
N GLY A 233 22.16 23.32 -28.66
CA GLY A 233 23.35 23.75 -27.93
C GLY A 233 24.06 22.65 -27.13
N THR A 234 25.03 23.09 -26.32
CA THR A 234 25.80 22.22 -25.41
C THR A 234 24.90 21.50 -24.40
N THR A 235 25.42 20.42 -23.79
CA THR A 235 24.68 19.66 -22.77
C THR A 235 24.25 20.54 -21.59
N GLU A 236 25.05 21.55 -21.23
CA GLU A 236 24.73 22.51 -20.15
C GLU A 236 23.60 23.46 -20.55
N GLU A 237 23.58 23.95 -21.78
CA GLU A 237 22.49 24.81 -22.30
C GLU A 237 21.16 24.04 -22.37
N LYS A 238 21.19 22.78 -22.81
CA LYS A 238 20.02 21.90 -22.78
C LYS A 238 19.53 21.66 -21.36
N LEU A 239 20.44 21.44 -20.41
CA LEU A 239 20.10 21.23 -18.99
C LEU A 239 19.45 22.48 -18.39
N ALA A 240 19.98 23.68 -18.70
CA ALA A 240 19.42 24.95 -18.26
C ALA A 240 18.01 25.18 -18.84
N GLU A 241 17.81 24.93 -20.14
CA GLU A 241 16.49 25.01 -20.79
C GLU A 241 15.48 24.06 -20.12
N MET A 242 15.90 22.85 -19.78
CA MET A 242 15.04 21.86 -19.13
C MET A 242 14.62 22.28 -17.72
N VAL A 243 15.51 22.92 -16.96
CA VAL A 243 15.21 23.42 -15.61
C VAL A 243 14.27 24.62 -15.67
N ASP A 244 14.51 25.57 -16.58
CA ASP A 244 13.68 26.77 -16.76
C ASP A 244 12.25 26.41 -17.19
N LYS A 245 12.11 25.54 -18.21
CA LYS A 245 10.80 25.04 -18.67
C LYS A 245 10.04 24.22 -17.61
N MET A 246 10.73 23.65 -16.61
CA MET A 246 10.08 22.95 -15.50
C MET A 246 9.49 23.91 -14.45
N GLN A 247 10.10 25.09 -14.23
CA GLN A 247 9.61 26.05 -13.23
C GLN A 247 8.32 26.74 -13.69
N LEU A 248 8.20 27.02 -14.98
CA LEU A 248 7.04 27.69 -15.59
C LEU A 248 5.75 26.85 -15.60
N ALA A 249 5.85 25.52 -15.46
CA ALA A 249 4.70 24.60 -15.52
C ALA A 249 3.96 24.40 -14.18
N THR A 250 4.33 25.16 -13.14
CA THR A 250 3.88 24.91 -11.75
C THR A 250 2.58 25.64 -11.38
N GLU A 251 1.97 26.40 -12.29
CA GLU A 251 0.70 27.09 -12.03
C GLU A 251 -0.51 26.32 -12.59
N HIS A 252 -1.50 26.10 -11.73
CA HIS A 252 -2.74 25.34 -11.87
C HIS A 252 -3.32 25.16 -13.30
N PRO A 253 -3.57 23.91 -13.76
CA PRO A 253 -4.05 23.66 -15.10
C PRO A 253 -5.58 23.62 -15.14
N GLU A 254 -6.19 24.74 -15.49
CA GLU A 254 -7.36 24.68 -16.36
C GLU A 254 -7.08 25.51 -17.61
N PRO A 255 -7.22 24.93 -18.82
CA PRO A 255 -7.66 23.57 -19.14
C PRO A 255 -6.59 22.49 -18.92
N ALA A 256 -6.99 21.21 -19.04
CA ALA A 256 -6.09 20.06 -18.99
C ALA A 256 -4.89 20.25 -19.95
N PRO A 257 -3.65 19.88 -19.53
CA PRO A 257 -2.48 20.08 -20.37
C PRO A 257 -2.63 19.26 -21.64
N ASP A 258 -2.27 19.85 -22.78
CA ASP A 258 -2.25 19.11 -24.04
C ASP A 258 -1.30 17.90 -23.93
N ALA A 259 -1.66 16.80 -24.60
CA ALA A 259 -0.90 15.55 -24.51
C ALA A 259 0.58 15.70 -24.88
N LYS A 260 0.91 16.63 -25.81
CA LYS A 260 2.30 16.85 -26.25
C LYS A 260 3.12 17.55 -25.17
N THR A 261 2.57 18.59 -24.53
CA THR A 261 3.19 19.29 -23.41
C THR A 261 3.36 18.38 -22.21
N LEU A 262 2.35 17.56 -21.91
CA LEU A 262 2.40 16.58 -20.83
C LEU A 262 3.55 15.58 -21.02
N ILE A 263 3.61 14.92 -22.17
CA ILE A 263 4.66 13.94 -22.49
C ILE A 263 6.03 14.59 -22.60
N GLY A 264 6.13 15.73 -23.29
CA GLY A 264 7.39 16.48 -23.43
C GLY A 264 7.97 16.91 -22.07
N THR A 265 7.11 17.29 -21.12
CA THR A 265 7.54 17.63 -19.76
C THR A 265 8.06 16.41 -19.00
N LEU A 266 7.39 15.27 -19.09
CA LEU A 266 7.87 14.05 -18.45
C LEU A 266 9.16 13.51 -19.10
N LEU A 267 9.30 13.63 -20.42
CA LEU A 267 10.52 13.30 -21.16
C LEU A 267 11.70 14.14 -20.68
N ARG A 268 11.53 15.47 -20.56
CA ARG A 268 12.54 16.36 -19.97
C ARG A 268 12.93 15.92 -18.57
N ARG A 269 11.95 15.58 -17.73
CA ARG A 269 12.20 15.14 -16.35
C ARG A 269 13.01 13.85 -16.29
N ASN A 270 12.75 12.91 -17.20
CA ASN A 270 13.50 11.66 -17.34
C ASN A 270 14.95 11.92 -17.75
N LEU A 271 15.17 12.69 -18.82
CA LEU A 271 16.51 13.00 -19.34
C LEU A 271 17.37 13.72 -18.29
N LEU A 272 16.80 14.72 -17.61
CA LEU A 272 17.47 15.42 -16.52
C LEU A 272 17.84 14.45 -15.39
N TRP A 273 16.92 13.53 -15.06
CA TRP A 273 17.16 12.56 -13.99
C TRP A 273 18.30 11.61 -14.30
N VAL A 274 18.33 11.03 -15.50
CA VAL A 274 19.39 10.13 -15.95
C VAL A 274 20.76 10.80 -15.82
N THR A 275 20.89 12.04 -16.31
CA THR A 275 22.15 12.79 -16.21
C THR A 275 22.58 13.00 -14.75
N LEU A 276 21.65 13.43 -13.88
CA LEU A 276 21.96 13.68 -12.47
C LEU A 276 22.35 12.41 -11.72
N ILE A 277 21.64 11.29 -11.92
CA ILE A 277 21.97 10.04 -11.21
C ILE A 277 23.28 9.43 -11.72
N LYS A 278 23.62 9.55 -13.01
CA LYS A 278 24.91 9.09 -13.56
C LYS A 278 26.08 9.87 -12.95
N GLN A 279 25.88 11.16 -12.69
CA GLN A 279 26.89 12.02 -12.06
C GLN A 279 27.02 11.77 -10.55
N LYS A 280 25.90 11.71 -9.83
CA LYS A 280 25.88 11.68 -8.36
C LYS A 280 25.94 10.26 -7.78
N GLN A 281 25.47 9.25 -8.52
CA GLN A 281 25.59 7.82 -8.20
C GLN A 281 25.14 7.45 -6.78
N GLY A 282 23.95 7.94 -6.38
CA GLY A 282 23.38 7.71 -5.05
C GLY A 282 24.00 8.54 -3.91
N ARG A 283 24.97 9.42 -4.19
CA ARG A 283 25.61 10.27 -3.17
C ARG A 283 24.73 11.46 -2.84
N ILE A 284 24.26 11.52 -1.60
CA ILE A 284 23.42 12.59 -1.06
C ILE A 284 24.28 13.63 -0.35
N ALA A 285 23.98 14.91 -0.55
CA ALA A 285 24.63 15.99 0.17
C ALA A 285 24.53 15.80 1.71
N PRO A 286 25.60 16.08 2.48
CA PRO A 286 25.62 15.85 3.94
C PRO A 286 24.45 16.50 4.68
N ALA A 287 24.00 17.67 4.23
CA ALA A 287 22.86 18.40 4.79
C ALA A 287 21.53 17.61 4.79
N PHE A 288 21.36 16.67 3.88
CA PHE A 288 20.13 15.88 3.72
C PHE A 288 20.31 14.40 4.08
N LYS A 289 21.52 14.03 4.54
CA LYS A 289 21.89 12.63 4.79
C LYS A 289 21.03 12.00 5.89
N ASP A 290 20.76 12.74 6.97
CA ASP A 290 19.93 12.25 8.08
C ASP A 290 18.50 11.92 7.65
N THR A 291 17.87 12.79 6.85
CA THR A 291 16.51 12.58 6.32
C THR A 291 16.51 11.40 5.34
N TYR A 292 17.52 11.32 4.48
CA TYR A 292 17.69 10.21 3.54
C TYR A 292 17.83 8.87 4.28
N ASP A 293 18.70 8.77 5.29
CA ASP A 293 18.95 7.53 6.02
C ASP A 293 17.71 7.07 6.80
N LYS A 294 16.93 8.02 7.36
CA LYS A 294 15.63 7.73 8.00
C LYS A 294 14.64 7.15 6.99
N LEU A 295 14.42 7.83 5.87
CA LEU A 295 13.49 7.36 4.83
C LEU A 295 13.91 6.01 4.22
N LEU A 296 15.21 5.83 3.97
CA LEU A 296 15.75 4.57 3.46
C LEU A 296 15.54 3.43 4.47
N SER A 297 15.77 3.68 5.77
CA SER A 297 15.52 2.70 6.84
C SER A 297 14.05 2.29 6.91
N ILE A 298 13.13 3.26 6.86
CA ILE A 298 11.68 3.00 6.85
C ILE A 298 11.30 2.16 5.63
N ARG A 299 11.71 2.57 4.43
CA ARG A 299 11.44 1.83 3.19
C ARG A 299 11.98 0.41 3.22
N ASN A 300 13.20 0.20 3.74
CA ASN A 300 13.81 -1.13 3.87
C ASN A 300 12.99 -2.04 4.79
N LYS A 301 12.55 -1.51 5.94
CA LYS A 301 11.73 -2.28 6.89
C LYS A 301 10.38 -2.63 6.30
N LEU A 302 9.69 -1.66 5.68
CA LEU A 302 8.40 -1.87 5.04
C LEU A 302 8.48 -2.88 3.89
N GLU A 303 9.53 -2.82 3.06
CA GLU A 303 9.68 -3.79 1.96
C GLU A 303 9.92 -5.22 2.48
N LYS A 304 10.74 -5.37 3.53
CA LYS A 304 10.91 -6.67 4.19
C LYS A 304 9.58 -7.24 4.68
N LEU A 305 8.73 -6.40 5.27
CA LEU A 305 7.40 -6.78 5.74
C LEU A 305 6.50 -7.25 4.58
N THR A 306 6.48 -6.50 3.48
CA THR A 306 5.70 -6.90 2.28
C THR A 306 6.16 -8.24 1.69
N LEU A 307 7.45 -8.57 1.77
CA LEU A 307 7.96 -9.85 1.29
C LEU A 307 7.55 -11.01 2.20
N THR A 308 7.60 -10.81 3.51
CA THR A 308 7.25 -11.85 4.48
C THR A 308 5.75 -12.05 4.64
N GLN A 309 4.92 -11.08 4.24
CA GLN A 309 3.48 -11.04 4.53
C GLN A 309 3.16 -11.20 6.02
N ALA A 310 4.14 -10.94 6.89
CA ALA A 310 4.04 -11.06 8.33
C ALA A 310 3.93 -9.66 8.92
N TRP A 311 2.71 -9.15 8.99
CA TRP A 311 2.43 -7.93 9.74
C TRP A 311 1.15 -8.08 10.55
N SER A 312 1.20 -7.54 11.76
CA SER A 312 0.06 -7.29 12.64
C SER A 312 0.29 -5.92 13.27
N LEU A 313 -0.77 -5.26 13.76
CA LEU A 313 -0.64 -3.97 14.45
C LEU A 313 0.36 -4.00 15.63
N ARG A 314 0.58 -5.18 16.24
CA ARG A 314 1.40 -5.34 17.44
C ARG A 314 2.84 -5.76 17.17
N GLU A 315 3.07 -6.54 16.12
CA GLU A 315 4.41 -6.96 15.70
C GLU A 315 5.06 -5.91 14.79
N THR A 316 4.24 -5.25 13.98
CA THR A 316 4.67 -4.32 12.93
C THR A 316 3.89 -3.03 13.03
N ASP A 317 4.57 -2.00 13.50
CA ASP A 317 3.95 -0.73 13.83
C ASP A 317 3.78 0.17 12.60
N LEU A 318 2.81 -0.17 11.74
CA LEU A 318 2.46 0.65 10.56
C LEU A 318 2.10 2.08 10.97
N TRP A 319 1.49 2.24 12.14
CA TRP A 319 1.20 3.56 12.71
C TRP A 319 2.49 4.35 12.99
N ASP A 320 3.48 3.76 13.67
CA ASP A 320 4.76 4.44 13.93
C ASP A 320 5.49 4.80 12.63
N PHE A 321 5.44 3.94 11.60
CA PHE A 321 6.01 4.26 10.30
C PHE A 321 5.27 5.41 9.62
N GLN A 322 3.93 5.37 9.60
CA GLN A 322 3.10 6.43 9.04
C GLN A 322 3.38 7.76 9.73
N ARG A 323 3.41 7.81 11.07
CA ARG A 323 3.73 9.04 11.82
C ARG A 323 5.13 9.56 11.56
N GLN A 324 6.12 8.68 11.37
CA GLN A 324 7.46 9.11 10.98
C GLN A 324 7.47 9.72 9.57
N LEU A 325 6.74 9.15 8.63
CA LEU A 325 6.62 9.67 7.27
C LEU A 325 5.87 11.00 7.26
N ASP A 326 4.73 11.09 7.95
CA ASP A 326 3.92 12.31 8.07
C ASP A 326 4.77 13.47 8.62
N ARG A 327 5.59 13.23 9.64
CA ARG A 327 6.50 14.27 10.17
C ARG A 327 7.55 14.73 9.18
N ILE A 328 8.11 13.81 8.41
CA ILE A 328 9.10 14.15 7.38
C ILE A 328 8.44 14.94 6.26
N ASP A 329 7.20 14.58 5.92
CA ASP A 329 6.41 15.23 4.88
C ASP A 329 5.94 16.65 5.30
N GLU A 330 5.41 16.78 6.52
CA GLU A 330 4.97 18.05 7.12
C GLU A 330 6.11 19.03 7.42
N ALA A 331 7.36 18.55 7.53
CA ALA A 331 8.54 19.39 7.71
C ALA A 331 8.99 20.11 6.42
N ARG A 332 8.41 19.77 5.26
CA ARG A 332 8.71 20.43 3.98
C ARG A 332 8.12 21.84 3.94
N VAL A 333 8.80 22.75 3.26
CA VAL A 333 8.37 24.15 3.06
C VAL A 333 8.13 24.36 1.57
N ASP A 334 6.92 24.75 1.20
CA ASP A 334 6.50 24.94 -0.21
C ASP A 334 6.83 23.72 -1.10
N GLY A 335 6.61 22.52 -0.55
CA GLY A 335 6.92 21.25 -1.21
C GLY A 335 8.40 20.83 -1.18
N ASN A 336 9.31 21.69 -0.71
CA ASN A 336 10.75 21.41 -0.71
C ASN A 336 11.25 20.88 0.63
N PHE A 337 12.17 19.90 0.59
CA PHE A 337 12.99 19.55 1.74
C PHE A 337 13.97 20.68 2.02
N VAL A 338 14.12 21.06 3.28
CA VAL A 338 15.04 22.11 3.71
C VAL A 338 16.13 21.56 4.63
N ASP A 339 17.32 22.15 4.57
CA ASP A 339 18.41 21.82 5.48
C ASP A 339 18.25 22.50 6.86
N ALA A 340 19.20 22.27 7.76
CA ALA A 340 19.20 22.86 9.10
C ALA A 340 19.24 24.40 9.13
N LEU A 341 19.60 25.04 8.01
CA LEU A 341 19.61 26.50 7.84
C LEU A 341 18.35 27.01 7.12
N GLY A 342 17.39 26.14 6.82
CA GLY A 342 16.16 26.47 6.08
C GLY A 342 16.35 26.62 4.57
N ARG A 343 17.47 26.15 4.01
CA ARG A 343 17.73 26.25 2.56
C ARG A 343 17.11 25.07 1.82
N PRO A 344 16.42 25.29 0.69
CA PRO A 344 15.80 24.20 -0.06
C PRO A 344 16.85 23.28 -0.68
N SER A 345 16.50 22.01 -0.80
CA SER A 345 17.33 21.00 -1.44
C SER A 345 17.43 21.23 -2.94
N GLU A 346 18.54 20.82 -3.54
CA GLU A 346 18.65 20.76 -5.01
C GLU A 346 17.69 19.70 -5.57
N ILE A 347 17.41 19.78 -6.88
CA ILE A 347 16.50 18.87 -7.59
C ILE A 347 16.87 17.40 -7.35
N TYR A 348 18.16 17.09 -7.25
CA TYR A 348 18.65 15.72 -7.06
C TYR A 348 18.24 15.13 -5.71
N GLU A 349 18.54 15.82 -4.62
CA GLU A 349 18.15 15.44 -3.26
C GLU A 349 16.64 15.45 -3.11
N GLN A 350 15.96 16.51 -3.58
CA GLN A 350 14.51 16.64 -3.54
C GLN A 350 13.83 15.39 -4.12
N ARG A 351 14.21 14.99 -5.34
CA ARG A 351 13.60 13.85 -6.04
C ARG A 351 13.93 12.52 -5.36
N THR A 352 15.15 12.37 -4.86
CA THR A 352 15.55 11.13 -4.15
C THR A 352 14.76 10.94 -2.86
N LEU A 353 14.64 12.00 -2.06
CA LEU A 353 13.88 11.97 -0.80
C LEU A 353 12.38 11.75 -1.07
N LEU A 354 11.80 12.46 -2.04
CA LEU A 354 10.41 12.25 -2.45
C LEU A 354 10.15 10.82 -2.95
N TYR A 355 11.08 10.22 -3.69
CA TYR A 355 10.96 8.82 -4.10
C TYR A 355 10.84 7.89 -2.90
N LEU A 356 11.73 8.02 -1.91
CA LEU A 356 11.72 7.16 -0.71
C LEU A 356 10.45 7.38 0.13
N LEU A 357 10.01 8.63 0.28
CA LEU A 357 8.78 9.00 0.99
C LEU A 357 7.56 8.35 0.33
N ARG A 358 7.38 8.58 -0.98
CA ARG A 358 6.25 8.05 -1.76
C ARG A 358 6.25 6.53 -1.81
N LYS A 359 7.43 5.91 -2.00
CA LYS A 359 7.57 4.45 -1.98
C LYS A 359 7.19 3.87 -0.62
N SER A 360 7.51 4.56 0.48
CA SER A 360 7.15 4.12 1.82
C SER A 360 5.64 4.18 2.06
N TYR A 361 4.95 5.26 1.67
CA TYR A 361 3.49 5.30 1.72
C TYR A 361 2.84 4.22 0.84
N ALA A 362 3.38 3.98 -0.36
CA ALA A 362 2.88 2.92 -1.24
C ALA A 362 3.04 1.52 -0.62
N LEU A 363 4.13 1.27 0.10
CA LEU A 363 4.32 0.00 0.82
C LEU A 363 3.36 -0.13 2.01
N ILE A 364 3.11 0.94 2.77
CA ILE A 364 2.08 0.94 3.82
C ILE A 364 0.71 0.62 3.22
N TYR A 365 0.34 1.30 2.14
CA TYR A 365 -0.90 1.03 1.43
C TYR A 365 -1.03 -0.43 0.97
N GLN A 366 0.04 -0.98 0.39
CA GLN A 366 0.08 -2.38 -0.01
C GLN A 366 -0.11 -3.33 1.18
N LEU A 367 0.57 -3.07 2.31
CA LEU A 367 0.42 -3.88 3.53
C LEU A 367 -1.01 -3.84 4.07
N LEU A 368 -1.62 -2.65 4.10
CA LEU A 368 -3.03 -2.51 4.47
C LEU A 368 -3.91 -3.34 3.52
N LEU A 369 -3.72 -3.26 2.20
CA LEU A 369 -4.54 -4.02 1.24
C LEU A 369 -4.39 -5.54 1.36
N THR A 370 -3.21 -6.03 1.73
CA THR A 370 -2.97 -7.46 1.94
C THR A 370 -3.35 -7.92 3.36
N SER A 371 -3.99 -7.06 4.17
CA SER A 371 -4.51 -7.46 5.48
C SER A 371 -5.63 -8.47 5.33
N GLU A 372 -5.38 -9.70 5.77
CA GLU A 372 -6.42 -10.73 5.80
C GLU A 372 -7.43 -10.43 6.92
N PRO A 373 -8.74 -10.65 6.71
CA PRO A 373 -9.78 -10.46 7.73
C PRO A 373 -9.80 -11.65 8.70
N VAL A 374 -8.68 -11.86 9.37
CA VAL A 374 -8.45 -12.95 10.32
C VAL A 374 -7.88 -12.36 11.60
N SER A 375 -8.58 -12.55 12.72
CA SER A 375 -8.10 -12.08 14.02
C SER A 375 -6.74 -12.69 14.35
N GLU A 376 -5.95 -11.95 15.11
CA GLU A 376 -4.59 -12.37 15.49
C GLU A 376 -4.55 -13.75 16.16
N ALA A 377 -5.57 -14.09 16.95
CA ALA A 377 -5.66 -15.39 17.62
C ALA A 377 -5.77 -16.57 16.65
N LEU A 378 -6.26 -16.33 15.42
CA LEU A 378 -6.39 -17.34 14.37
C LEU A 378 -5.24 -17.34 13.37
N LEU A 379 -4.36 -16.32 13.37
CA LEU A 379 -3.23 -16.24 12.45
C LEU A 379 -2.31 -17.48 12.47
N PRO A 380 -1.99 -18.10 13.62
CA PRO A 380 -1.16 -19.31 13.63
C PRO A 380 -1.78 -20.47 12.85
N ILE A 381 -3.12 -20.61 12.89
CA ILE A 381 -3.86 -21.64 12.15
C ILE A 381 -3.93 -21.25 10.68
N TYR A 382 -4.30 -20.00 10.40
CA TYR A 382 -4.38 -19.47 9.03
C TYR A 382 -3.06 -19.65 8.27
N ASN A 383 -1.92 -19.25 8.86
CA ASN A 383 -0.61 -19.37 8.23
C ASN A 383 -0.23 -20.83 7.93
N GLN A 384 -0.58 -21.78 8.81
CA GLN A 384 -0.36 -23.21 8.57
C GLN A 384 -1.19 -23.69 7.38
N LEU A 385 -2.46 -23.30 7.29
CA LEU A 385 -3.33 -23.65 6.18
C LEU A 385 -2.90 -23.01 4.86
N THR A 386 -2.48 -21.75 4.87
CA THR A 386 -1.94 -21.10 3.67
C THR A 386 -0.69 -21.81 3.16
N THR A 387 0.19 -22.25 4.06
CA THR A 387 1.38 -23.03 3.71
C THR A 387 0.99 -24.38 3.12
N LEU A 388 0.06 -25.11 3.76
CA LEU A 388 -0.45 -26.38 3.24
C LEU A 388 -1.07 -26.22 1.85
N ARG A 389 -1.91 -25.20 1.65
CA ARG A 389 -2.52 -24.90 0.35
C ARG A 389 -1.46 -24.69 -0.73
N LYS A 390 -0.41 -23.92 -0.44
CA LYS A 390 0.70 -23.71 -1.39
C LYS A 390 1.39 -25.02 -1.75
N CYS A 391 1.73 -25.83 -0.76
CA CYS A 391 2.35 -27.14 -1.00
C CYS A 391 1.45 -28.07 -1.83
N LEU A 392 0.16 -28.15 -1.51
CA LEU A 392 -0.80 -28.98 -2.27
C LEU A 392 -0.95 -28.50 -3.72
N LEU A 393 -1.01 -27.18 -3.95
CA LEU A 393 -1.04 -26.62 -5.31
C LEU A 393 0.25 -26.89 -6.08
N GLU A 394 1.41 -26.83 -5.43
CA GLU A 394 2.69 -27.18 -6.05
C GLU A 394 2.74 -28.66 -6.43
N VAL A 395 2.27 -29.56 -5.56
CA VAL A 395 2.13 -30.99 -5.86
C VAL A 395 1.24 -31.19 -7.09
N LYS A 396 0.06 -30.54 -7.13
CA LYS A 396 -0.85 -30.60 -8.30
C LYS A 396 -0.17 -30.10 -9.58
N LYS A 397 0.58 -29.01 -9.50
CA LYS A 397 1.31 -28.43 -10.63
C LYS A 397 2.43 -29.34 -11.15
N LEU A 398 3.07 -30.11 -10.26
CA LEU A 398 4.15 -31.05 -10.60
C LEU A 398 3.63 -32.42 -11.11
N GLY A 399 2.34 -32.56 -11.36
CA GLY A 399 1.73 -33.78 -11.91
C GLY A 399 1.10 -34.70 -10.86
N GLY A 400 0.90 -34.22 -9.63
CA GLY A 400 0.26 -34.98 -8.56
C GLY A 400 1.23 -35.90 -7.81
N VAL A 401 0.67 -36.93 -7.18
CA VAL A 401 1.44 -37.95 -6.42
C VAL A 401 1.35 -39.31 -7.12
N SER A 402 2.38 -40.15 -6.95
CA SER A 402 2.38 -41.51 -7.53
C SER A 402 1.55 -42.50 -6.70
N SER A 403 1.41 -42.26 -5.39
CA SER A 403 0.56 -43.05 -4.51
C SER A 403 -0.23 -42.17 -3.55
N PRO A 404 -1.50 -42.50 -3.25
CA PRO A 404 -2.29 -41.86 -2.19
C PRO A 404 -1.57 -41.77 -0.84
N ARG A 405 -0.63 -42.68 -0.55
CA ARG A 405 0.15 -42.68 0.70
C ARG A 405 1.03 -41.44 0.86
N GLU A 406 1.48 -40.84 -0.24
CA GLU A 406 2.30 -39.63 -0.21
C GLU A 406 1.51 -38.41 0.31
N LEU A 407 0.17 -38.46 0.27
CA LEU A 407 -0.70 -37.42 0.81
C LEU A 407 -0.95 -37.56 2.33
N TYR A 408 -0.51 -38.65 2.96
CA TYR A 408 -0.75 -38.91 4.38
C TYR A 408 -0.24 -37.79 5.31
N PRO A 409 0.96 -37.20 5.12
CA PRO A 409 1.42 -36.08 5.94
C PRO A 409 0.48 -34.87 5.87
N TYR A 410 -0.06 -34.55 4.69
CA TYR A 410 -1.02 -33.47 4.49
C TYR A 410 -2.34 -33.77 5.19
N SER A 411 -2.89 -34.98 5.00
CA SER A 411 -4.12 -35.42 5.65
C SER A 411 -4.01 -35.39 7.18
N MET A 412 -2.90 -35.88 7.75
CA MET A 412 -2.64 -35.82 9.18
C MET A 412 -2.59 -34.38 9.70
N LYS A 413 -1.93 -33.48 8.97
CA LYS A 413 -1.87 -32.08 9.37
C LYS A 413 -3.24 -31.39 9.29
N LEU A 414 -4.02 -31.64 8.25
CA LEU A 414 -5.38 -31.09 8.10
C LEU A 414 -6.31 -31.58 9.21
N ASN A 415 -6.32 -32.90 9.48
CA ASN A 415 -7.09 -33.48 10.58
C ASN A 415 -6.64 -32.92 11.95
N SER A 416 -5.33 -32.73 12.14
CA SER A 416 -4.81 -32.12 13.37
C SER A 416 -5.31 -30.69 13.56
N ILE A 417 -5.49 -29.91 12.49
CA ILE A 417 -6.04 -28.56 12.55
C ILE A 417 -7.55 -28.62 12.78
N ASP A 418 -8.27 -29.49 12.08
CA ASP A 418 -9.73 -29.63 12.24
C ASP A 418 -10.10 -30.06 13.67
N ASN A 419 -9.31 -30.95 14.28
CA ASN A 419 -9.46 -31.38 15.68
C ASN A 419 -9.26 -30.25 16.71
N MET A 420 -8.73 -29.09 16.32
CA MET A 420 -8.65 -27.92 17.21
C MET A 420 -10.01 -27.23 17.39
N ARG A 421 -11.02 -27.60 16.60
CA ARG A 421 -12.37 -27.04 16.69
C ARG A 421 -13.18 -27.69 17.82
N VAL A 422 -13.99 -26.87 18.47
CA VAL A 422 -15.01 -27.27 19.44
C VAL A 422 -16.37 -26.93 18.81
N ASP A 423 -17.25 -27.92 18.67
CA ASP A 423 -18.56 -27.78 18.02
C ASP A 423 -18.48 -27.15 16.61
N GLY A 424 -17.47 -27.55 15.84
CA GLY A 424 -17.22 -27.04 14.49
C GLY A 424 -16.59 -25.64 14.44
N LYS A 425 -16.16 -25.08 15.58
CA LYS A 425 -15.61 -23.72 15.69
C LYS A 425 -14.25 -23.71 16.39
N PHE A 426 -13.29 -22.95 15.87
CA PHE A 426 -12.11 -22.50 16.59
C PHE A 426 -12.51 -21.54 17.72
N MET A 427 -12.18 -21.90 18.95
CA MET A 427 -12.52 -21.14 20.17
C MET A 427 -11.26 -20.60 20.84
N VAL A 428 -11.35 -19.41 21.44
CA VAL A 428 -10.30 -18.82 22.28
C VAL A 428 -10.92 -18.44 23.62
N GLY A 429 -10.66 -19.25 24.65
CA GLY A 429 -11.46 -19.23 25.87
C GLY A 429 -12.92 -19.60 25.54
N ASP A 430 -13.85 -18.77 25.97
CA ASP A 430 -15.29 -18.95 25.73
C ASP A 430 -15.80 -18.16 24.51
N GLU A 431 -14.92 -17.50 23.76
CA GLU A 431 -15.28 -16.62 22.66
C GLU A 431 -14.92 -17.23 21.30
N ILE A 432 -15.75 -16.91 20.30
CA ILE A 432 -15.49 -17.22 18.89
C ILE A 432 -14.69 -16.06 18.29
N PRO A 433 -13.44 -16.27 17.84
CA PRO A 433 -12.66 -15.19 17.24
C PRO A 433 -13.22 -14.77 15.87
N ASP A 434 -13.15 -13.47 15.62
CA ASP A 434 -13.47 -12.87 14.33
C ASP A 434 -12.57 -13.43 13.20
N GLY A 435 -13.12 -13.50 11.99
CA GLY A 435 -12.42 -14.02 10.81
C GLY A 435 -12.37 -15.55 10.68
N GLN A 436 -13.02 -16.28 11.59
CA GLN A 436 -13.12 -17.74 11.56
C GLN A 436 -13.66 -18.29 10.24
N GLY A 437 -14.65 -17.64 9.61
CA GLY A 437 -15.22 -18.10 8.35
C GLY A 437 -14.16 -18.26 7.25
N ARG A 438 -13.17 -17.35 7.21
CA ARG A 438 -12.06 -17.41 6.26
C ARG A 438 -11.13 -18.59 6.53
N VAL A 439 -10.82 -18.87 7.80
CA VAL A 439 -10.01 -20.03 8.20
C VAL A 439 -10.73 -21.33 7.87
N THR A 440 -12.04 -21.37 8.09
CA THR A 440 -12.86 -22.54 7.77
C THR A 440 -12.92 -22.81 6.28
N GLN A 441 -13.18 -21.79 5.48
CA GLN A 441 -13.13 -21.90 4.02
C GLN A 441 -11.75 -22.39 3.55
N LEU A 442 -10.66 -21.85 4.09
CA LEU A 442 -9.31 -22.26 3.69
C LEU A 442 -9.01 -23.71 4.09
N LEU A 443 -9.50 -24.17 5.23
CA LEU A 443 -9.39 -25.57 5.64
C LEU A 443 -10.15 -26.49 4.67
N GLU A 444 -11.37 -26.12 4.29
CA GLU A 444 -12.19 -26.82 3.30
C GLU A 444 -11.49 -26.88 1.94
N GLU A 445 -10.97 -25.75 1.43
CA GLU A 445 -10.17 -25.69 0.20
C GLU A 445 -8.97 -26.66 0.25
N CYS A 446 -8.28 -26.75 1.39
CA CYS A 446 -7.17 -27.69 1.53
C CYS A 446 -7.62 -29.15 1.54
N PHE A 447 -8.75 -29.48 2.18
CA PHE A 447 -9.33 -30.82 2.14
C PHE A 447 -9.76 -31.20 0.72
N GLU A 448 -10.40 -30.29 -0.01
CA GLU A 448 -10.79 -30.48 -1.42
C GLU A 448 -9.56 -30.73 -2.30
N LEU A 449 -8.52 -29.89 -2.20
CA LEU A 449 -7.28 -30.09 -2.95
C LEU A 449 -6.60 -31.44 -2.65
N ALA A 450 -6.58 -31.85 -1.38
CA ALA A 450 -6.02 -33.13 -0.99
C ALA A 450 -6.86 -34.32 -1.50
N TYR A 451 -8.18 -34.17 -1.52
CA TYR A 451 -9.11 -35.17 -2.04
C TYR A 451 -8.97 -35.34 -3.55
N ASP A 452 -8.94 -34.24 -4.31
CA ASP A 452 -8.70 -34.23 -5.75
C ASP A 452 -7.40 -34.97 -6.10
N LEU A 453 -6.29 -34.59 -5.44
CA LEU A 453 -4.97 -35.22 -5.66
C LEU A 453 -4.97 -36.71 -5.35
N ARG A 454 -5.77 -37.14 -4.37
CA ARG A 454 -5.89 -38.55 -4.01
C ARG A 454 -6.63 -39.32 -5.10
N ASN A 455 -7.75 -38.79 -5.57
CA ASN A 455 -8.53 -39.42 -6.63
C ASN A 455 -7.71 -39.51 -7.93
N ASP A 456 -6.99 -38.44 -8.31
CA ASP A 456 -6.09 -38.44 -9.47
C ASP A 456 -5.03 -39.55 -9.35
N ALA A 457 -4.49 -39.78 -8.15
CA ALA A 457 -3.50 -40.83 -7.90
C ALA A 457 -4.09 -42.25 -7.89
N GLU A 458 -5.34 -42.42 -7.47
CA GLU A 458 -6.07 -43.70 -7.53
C GLU A 458 -6.43 -44.05 -8.98
N ASP A 459 -6.90 -43.07 -9.75
CA ASP A 459 -7.22 -43.22 -11.17
C ASP A 459 -5.98 -43.56 -11.99
N ASN A 460 -4.87 -42.86 -11.75
CA ASN A 460 -3.58 -43.15 -12.41
C ASN A 460 -3.06 -44.56 -12.07
N ASN A 461 -3.18 -45.02 -10.82
CA ASN A 461 -2.80 -46.39 -10.45
C ASN A 461 -3.72 -47.45 -11.10
N SER A 462 -5.02 -47.19 -11.16
CA SER A 462 -5.97 -48.11 -11.82
C SER A 462 -5.72 -48.24 -13.33
N SER A 463 -5.32 -47.15 -13.99
CA SER A 463 -4.97 -47.16 -15.41
C SER A 463 -3.62 -47.86 -15.71
N ALA A 464 -2.69 -47.88 -14.75
CA ALA A 464 -1.41 -48.59 -14.87
C ALA A 464 -1.55 -50.12 -14.65
N GLU A 465 -2.50 -50.57 -13.84
CA GLU A 465 -2.75 -52.00 -13.59
C GLU A 465 -3.50 -52.72 -14.72
N VAL A 466 -4.13 -51.99 -15.67
CA VAL A 466 -4.92 -52.59 -16.77
C VAL A 466 -4.08 -53.03 -17.98
N THR A 467 -2.76 -52.83 -17.98
CA THR A 467 -1.86 -53.46 -18.97
C THR A 467 -1.05 -54.61 -18.38
N PRO A 468 -1.56 -55.85 -18.48
CA PRO A 468 -0.67 -56.94 -18.90
C PRO A 468 -1.29 -57.91 -19.93
N SER A 469 -0.50 -58.12 -21.00
CA SER A 469 -0.33 -59.34 -21.81
C SER A 469 -1.44 -59.83 -22.77
N THR A 470 -1.15 -59.76 -24.07
CA THR A 470 -1.15 -60.95 -24.96
C THR A 470 -0.30 -60.71 -26.21
N GLU A 471 0.97 -61.13 -26.18
CA GLU A 471 1.61 -61.68 -27.37
C GLU A 471 2.38 -62.93 -26.93
N LYS A 472 1.82 -64.10 -27.23
CA LYS A 472 2.55 -65.37 -27.19
C LYS A 472 3.54 -65.38 -28.36
N PRO A 473 4.82 -65.69 -28.15
CA PRO A 473 5.71 -65.99 -29.28
C PRO A 473 5.41 -67.39 -29.81
N GLU A 474 5.12 -67.49 -31.11
CA GLU A 474 5.12 -68.74 -31.87
C GLU A 474 6.53 -69.37 -31.93
N PRO A 475 6.64 -70.70 -32.02
CA PRO A 475 7.93 -71.38 -31.97
C PRO A 475 8.69 -71.29 -33.31
N LEU A 476 10.01 -71.13 -33.20
CA LEU A 476 10.98 -71.07 -34.29
C LEU A 476 10.85 -72.24 -35.28
N SER A 477 11.02 -71.93 -36.57
CA SER A 477 11.39 -72.90 -37.60
C SER A 477 12.65 -72.40 -38.33
N THR A 478 13.69 -73.23 -38.29
CA THR A 478 14.84 -73.26 -39.19
C THR A 478 14.46 -73.71 -40.60
#